data_AF-A0A519YE50-F1
#
_entry.id   AF-A0A519YE50-F1
#
_cell.length_a   1.000
_cell.length_b   1.000
_cell.length_c   1.000
_cell.angle_alpha   90.00
_cell.angle_beta   90.00
_cell.angle_gamma   90.00
#
_symmetry.space_group_name_H-M   'P 1'
#
loop_
_entity.id
_entity.type
_entity.pdbx_description
1 polymer ?
#
loop_
_entity_poly.entity_id
_entity_poly.type
_entity_poly.pdbx_seq_one_letter_code
_entity_poly.pdbx_strand_id
1 'polypeptide(L)'
;MSRDSALKIVYDCLLGEQSIPAQLRQRQGLNENRFAQLVAALRLLISHYATAKAVPKQLALCMVDIYGAFSFREGMYSEAVTVRLEDAGIQ
;
A
#
# COMPACT_ATOMS: atom_id res chain seq x y z
N MET A 1 12.56 -12.87 0.87
CA MET A 1 11.39 -12.62 1.76
C MET A 1 10.47 -13.82 1.69
N SER A 2 9.89 -14.28 2.80
CA SER A 2 8.90 -15.36 2.80
C SER A 2 7.49 -14.80 2.59
N ARG A 3 6.52 -15.67 2.26
CA ARG A 3 5.09 -15.30 2.18
C ARG A 3 4.59 -14.63 3.47
N ASP A 4 4.88 -15.22 4.63
CA ASP A 4 4.37 -14.69 5.90
C ASP A 4 5.01 -13.34 6.26
N SER A 5 6.30 -13.16 5.96
CA SER A 5 6.96 -11.85 6.12
C SER A 5 6.36 -10.81 5.16
N ALA A 6 6.05 -11.18 3.92
CA ALA A 6 5.42 -10.29 2.95
C ALA A 6 4.00 -9.89 3.40
N LEU A 7 3.19 -10.84 3.89
CA LEU A 7 1.87 -10.57 4.45
C LEU A 7 1.97 -9.57 5.62
N LYS A 8 2.90 -9.79 6.54
CA LYS A 8 3.13 -8.88 7.66
C LYS A 8 3.46 -7.46 7.19
N ILE A 9 4.37 -7.32 6.22
CA ILE A 9 4.73 -6.00 5.66
C ILE A 9 3.50 -5.31 5.05
N VAL A 10 2.70 -6.02 4.27
CA VAL A 10 1.47 -5.46 3.67
C VAL A 10 0.50 -5.00 4.76
N TYR A 11 0.26 -5.82 5.78
CA TYR A 11 -0.67 -5.48 6.86
C TYR A 11 -0.19 -4.28 7.67
N ASP A 12 1.08 -4.24 8.04
CA ASP A 12 1.67 -3.13 8.80
C ASP A 12 1.67 -1.82 7.98
N CYS A 13 1.89 -1.91 6.67
CA CYS A 13 1.94 -0.74 5.79
C CYS A 13 0.56 -0.22 5.38
N LEU A 14 -0.48 -1.06 5.30
CA LEU A 14 -1.80 -0.65 4.81
C LEU A 14 -2.89 -0.56 5.88
N LEU A 15 -2.84 -1.40 6.93
CA LEU A 15 -3.88 -1.46 7.96
C LEU A 15 -3.40 -1.07 9.37
N GLY A 16 -2.08 -1.02 9.59
CA GLY A 16 -1.52 -0.64 10.89
C GLY A 16 -1.88 0.78 11.34
N GLU A 17 -1.78 1.04 12.65
CA GLU A 17 -2.01 2.39 13.22
C GLU A 17 -1.09 3.45 12.62
N GLN A 18 0.15 3.06 12.31
CA GLN A 18 1.12 3.87 11.59
C GLN A 18 1.23 3.44 10.12
N SER A 19 0.14 3.01 9.50
CA SER A 19 0.11 2.66 8.08
C SER A 19 0.46 3.87 7.20
N ILE A 20 0.92 3.60 5.98
CA ILE A 20 1.22 4.63 4.97
C ILE A 20 -0.03 5.53 4.74
N PRO A 21 -1.24 4.99 4.57
CA PRO A 21 -2.44 5.83 4.45
C PRO A 21 -2.71 6.70 5.70
N ALA A 22 -2.43 6.21 6.90
CA ALA A 22 -2.55 7.01 8.12
C ALA A 22 -1.55 8.18 8.14
N GLN A 23 -0.29 7.92 7.77
CA GLN A 23 0.76 8.96 7.69
C GLN A 23 0.44 10.02 6.64
N LEU A 24 -0.04 9.60 5.47
CA LEU A 24 -0.40 10.51 4.38
C LEU A 24 -1.60 11.39 4.76
N ARG A 25 -2.63 10.85 5.44
CA ARG A 25 -3.75 11.62 5.99
C ARG A 25 -3.32 12.64 7.06
N GLN A 26 -2.28 12.33 7.82
CA GLN A 26 -1.69 13.22 8.82
C GLN A 26 -0.68 14.23 8.24
N ARG A 27 -0.51 14.27 6.91
CA ARG A 27 0.45 15.16 6.21
C ARG A 27 1.91 14.96 6.62
N GLN A 28 2.26 13.73 7.03
CA GLN A 28 3.64 13.38 7.38
C GLN A 28 4.49 13.04 6.13
N GLY A 29 3.88 13.05 4.95
CA GLY A 29 4.53 12.66 3.69
C GLY A 29 4.68 11.15 3.54
N LEU A 30 5.27 10.73 2.41
CA LEU A 30 5.50 9.33 2.09
C LEU A 30 6.83 8.85 2.66
N ASN A 31 6.79 7.79 3.47
CA ASN A 31 8.00 7.07 3.83
C ASN A 31 8.42 6.16 2.67
N GLU A 32 9.32 6.65 1.82
CA GLU A 32 9.79 5.99 0.60
C GLU A 32 10.36 4.57 0.86
N ASN A 33 11.07 4.37 1.97
CA ASN A 33 11.63 3.06 2.32
C ASN A 33 10.53 2.04 2.63
N ARG A 34 9.53 2.45 3.43
CA ARG A 34 8.38 1.58 3.74
C ARG A 34 7.52 1.33 2.51
N PHE A 35 7.37 2.34 1.66
CA PHE A 35 6.65 2.20 0.41
C PHE A 35 7.35 1.20 -0.54
N ALA A 36 8.67 1.29 -0.70
CA ALA A 36 9.44 0.32 -1.48
C ALA A 36 9.32 -1.11 -0.92
N GLN A 37 9.33 -1.26 0.41
CA GLN A 37 9.10 -2.55 1.07
C GLN A 37 7.69 -3.10 0.79
N LEU A 38 6.66 -2.25 0.85
CA LEU A 38 5.29 -2.61 0.52
C LEU A 38 5.19 -3.12 -0.93
N VAL A 39 5.76 -2.39 -1.90
CA VAL A 39 5.75 -2.78 -3.32
C VAL A 39 6.44 -4.13 -3.53
N ALA A 40 7.60 -4.35 -2.89
CA ALA A 40 8.30 -5.63 -2.97
C ALA A 40 7.47 -6.78 -2.37
N ALA A 41 6.77 -6.54 -1.26
CA ALA A 41 5.89 -7.51 -0.62
C ALA A 41 4.69 -7.86 -1.50
N LEU A 42 4.04 -6.86 -2.09
CA LEU A 42 2.93 -7.07 -3.02
C LEU A 42 3.36 -7.87 -4.25
N ARG A 43 4.49 -7.54 -4.88
CA ARG A 43 5.01 -8.32 -6.03
C ARG A 43 5.20 -9.79 -5.71
N LEU A 44 5.78 -10.10 -4.53
CA LEU A 44 5.95 -11.47 -4.09
C LEU A 44 4.60 -12.17 -3.90
N LEU A 45 3.63 -11.51 -3.25
CA LEU A 45 2.32 -12.09 -2.97
C LEU A 45 1.49 -12.28 -4.25
N ILE A 46 1.59 -11.36 -5.21
CA ILE A 46 0.98 -11.51 -6.54
C ILE A 46 1.50 -12.77 -7.20
N SER A 47 2.82 -12.97 -7.26
CA SER A 47 3.39 -14.20 -7.83
C SER A 47 3.00 -15.45 -7.04
N HIS A 48 2.99 -15.38 -5.71
CA HIS A 48 2.63 -16.50 -4.83
C HIS A 48 1.17 -16.94 -4.99
N TYR A 49 0.25 -16.00 -5.21
CA TYR A 49 -1.18 -16.24 -5.33
C TYR A 49 -1.72 -16.25 -6.77
N ALA A 50 -0.85 -16.15 -7.78
CA ALA A 50 -1.25 -15.99 -9.18
C ALA A 50 -2.22 -17.09 -9.69
N THR A 51 -2.06 -18.33 -9.21
CA THR A 51 -2.92 -19.47 -9.58
C THR A 51 -3.86 -19.90 -8.45
N ALA A 52 -3.87 -19.18 -7.33
CA ALA A 52 -4.70 -19.50 -6.19
C ALA A 52 -6.14 -19.03 -6.43
N LYS A 53 -7.12 -19.86 -6.04
CA LYS A 53 -8.54 -19.48 -6.13
C LYS A 53 -8.98 -18.52 -5.01
N ALA A 54 -8.14 -18.33 -4.00
CA ALA A 54 -8.43 -17.51 -2.85
C ALA A 54 -7.14 -16.95 -2.23
N VAL A 55 -7.27 -15.81 -1.57
CA VAL A 55 -6.23 -15.17 -0.77
C VAL A 55 -6.69 -15.04 0.68
N PRO A 56 -5.78 -14.82 1.64
CA PRO A 56 -6.16 -14.52 3.01
C PRO A 56 -7.13 -13.33 3.07
N LYS A 57 -8.19 -13.43 3.89
CA LYS A 57 -9.22 -12.39 4.02
C LYS A 57 -8.64 -11.01 4.35
N GLN A 58 -7.62 -10.97 5.22
CA GLN A 58 -6.96 -9.74 5.60
C GLN A 58 -6.17 -9.11 4.45
N LEU A 59 -5.56 -9.92 3.57
CA LEU A 59 -4.93 -9.42 2.35
C LEU A 59 -5.95 -8.82 1.40
N ALA A 60 -7.11 -9.47 1.23
CA ALA A 60 -8.20 -8.90 0.44
C ALA A 60 -8.68 -7.56 1.02
N LEU A 61 -8.84 -7.48 2.35
CA LEU A 61 -9.24 -6.24 3.05
C LEU A 61 -8.27 -5.08 2.78
N CYS A 62 -6.96 -5.33 2.71
CA CYS A 62 -5.97 -4.31 2.38
C CYS A 62 -6.16 -3.65 1.01
N MET A 63 -6.89 -4.30 0.09
CA MET A 63 -7.07 -3.83 -1.28
C MET A 63 -8.41 -3.11 -1.51
N VAL A 64 -9.38 -3.26 -0.59
CA VAL A 64 -10.78 -2.81 -0.78
C VAL A 64 -10.91 -1.29 -1.01
N ASP A 65 -10.03 -0.49 -0.41
CA ASP A 65 -10.03 0.98 -0.56
C ASP A 65 -8.62 1.52 -0.78
N ILE A 66 -7.81 0.80 -1.55
CA ILE A 66 -6.43 1.24 -1.83
C ILE A 66 -6.44 2.53 -2.67
N TYR A 67 -7.39 2.67 -3.59
CA TYR A 67 -7.55 3.91 -4.36
C TYR A 67 -7.89 5.11 -3.47
N GLY A 68 -8.87 4.99 -2.56
CA GLY A 68 -9.22 6.07 -1.63
C GLY A 68 -8.09 6.39 -0.64
N ALA A 69 -7.25 5.41 -0.30
CA ALA A 69 -6.07 5.62 0.54
C ALA A 69 -4.96 6.44 -0.13
N PHE A 70 -4.90 6.47 -1.46
CA PHE A 70 -3.89 7.17 -2.25
C PHE A 70 -4.47 8.30 -3.13
N SER A 71 -5.78 8.53 -3.07
CA SER A 71 -6.44 9.66 -3.74
C SER A 71 -6.50 10.86 -2.78
N PHE A 72 -5.75 11.92 -3.10
CA PHE A 72 -5.64 13.10 -2.25
C PHE A 72 -6.40 14.29 -2.84
N ARG A 73 -7.00 15.13 -1.98
CA ARG A 73 -7.64 16.39 -2.43
C ARG A 73 -6.58 17.35 -2.97
N GLU A 74 -6.95 18.10 -4.03
CA GLU A 74 -6.13 19.19 -4.59
C GLU A 74 -5.60 20.11 -3.47
N GLY A 75 -4.30 20.41 -3.54
CA GLY A 75 -3.60 21.30 -2.60
C GLY A 75 -3.08 20.64 -1.30
N MET A 76 -3.27 19.34 -1.07
CA MET A 76 -2.64 18.65 0.08
C MET A 76 -1.14 18.39 -0.09
N TYR A 77 -0.71 18.12 -1.33
CA TYR A 77 0.69 17.94 -1.72
C TYR A 77 0.94 18.70 -3.03
N SER A 78 2.21 18.96 -3.36
CA SER A 78 2.55 19.50 -4.67
C SER A 78 2.16 18.52 -5.77
N GLU A 79 1.85 19.02 -6.96
CA GLU A 79 1.40 18.22 -8.11
C GLU A 79 2.33 17.03 -8.40
N ALA A 80 3.65 17.26 -8.38
CA ALA A 80 4.65 16.20 -8.55
C ALA A 80 4.60 15.09 -7.48
N VAL A 81 4.22 15.42 -6.24
CA VAL A 81 4.07 14.44 -5.15
C VAL A 81 2.73 13.72 -5.26
N THR A 82 1.66 14.44 -5.62
CA THR A 82 0.33 13.86 -5.85
C THR A 82 0.36 12.81 -6.97
N VAL A 83 0.96 13.13 -8.12
CA VAL A 83 1.08 12.20 -9.26
C VAL A 83 1.80 10.91 -8.85
N ARG A 84 2.93 11.02 -8.12
CA ARG A 84 3.66 9.84 -7.63
C ARG A 84 2.85 8.98 -6.66
N LEU A 85 2.00 9.60 -5.85
CA LEU A 85 1.16 8.91 -4.89
C LEU A 85 -0.05 8.24 -5.55
N GLU A 86 -0.66 8.89 -6.54
CA GLU A 86 -1.80 8.34 -7.29
C GLU A 86 -1.36 7.21 -8.23
N ASP A 87 -0.21 7.34 -8.90
CA ASP A 87 0.39 6.27 -9.72
C ASP A 87 0.60 4.98 -8.91
N ALA A 88 0.94 5.11 -7.62
CA ALA A 88 1.10 3.97 -6.72
C ALA A 88 -0.21 3.24 -6.40
N GLY A 89 -1.36 3.92 -6.49
CA GLY A 89 -2.68 3.37 -6.22
C GLY A 89 -3.41 2.81 -7.44
N ILE A 90 -2.92 3.08 -8.66
CA ILE A 90 -3.60 2.76 -9.92
C ILE A 90 -2.91 1.65 -10.72
N GLN A 91 -1.62 1.35 -10.48
CA GLN A 91 -0.89 0.30 -11.23
C GLN A 91 -1.37 -1.13 -10.98
#